data_AF-A0A0D2XG10-F1
#
_entry.id   AF-A0A0D2XG10-F1
#
_cell.length_a   1.000
_cell.length_b   1.000
_cell.length_c   1.000
_cell.angle_alpha   90.00
_cell.angle_beta   90.00
_cell.angle_gamma   90.00
#
_symmetry.space_group_name_H-M   'P 1'
#
loop_
_entity.id
_entity.type
_entity.pdbx_description
1 polymer ?
#
loop_
_entity_poly.entity_id
_entity_poly.type
_entity_poly.pdbx_seq_one_letter_code
_entity_poly.pdbx_strand_id
1 'polypeptide(L)'
;MSDHENQAMAEVGDIANRIDALKIAGKKRRQPRKPLKEALRSYGEAADALSEHAANVVKLLRAGGLFNEEDLESVRTAQNRAIELGRAARLLNDSATQTVVRQVVSLGDKTFFNVDGLLQHFEKPIEKIAQGKIQGAQSGDILWKIAEECYHQATRPSGDLNLEDCLATSEVVEREEKKEHWIKFWIQSLCNCPGGPTIFQPENFVFSDSVNKPPKYMPRYLFRAYDDNSTGRNDKDVIASILSQCGEANRHGIDIFSMDYKEASQMLHQHLDKGPFSSSATDNLVSWSSSLMFVIQYANWRFCYPQFSHPGDICICAVDTSQFPRRQFARDKWLLNSFKDAEHSDQENNFRDLRLNRKFNVNDVENDADRMCSVL
;
A
#
# COMPACT_ATOMS: atom_id res chain seq x y z
N MET A 1 -32.01 47.93 -17.74
CA MET A 1 -30.84 47.22 -17.19
C MET A 1 -31.05 47.08 -15.70
N SER A 2 -31.30 45.85 -15.26
CA SER A 2 -31.55 45.55 -13.84
C SER A 2 -30.24 45.25 -13.12
N ASP A 3 -30.19 45.46 -11.79
CA ASP A 3 -28.98 45.21 -10.98
C ASP A 3 -28.44 43.77 -11.12
N HIS A 4 -29.28 42.81 -11.52
CA HIS A 4 -28.89 41.43 -11.78
C HIS A 4 -28.01 41.23 -13.03
N GLU A 5 -28.20 42.03 -14.08
CA GLU A 5 -27.39 41.94 -15.32
C GLU A 5 -25.98 42.49 -15.10
N ASN A 6 -25.86 43.58 -14.34
CA ASN A 6 -24.57 44.19 -13.99
C ASN A 6 -23.73 43.27 -13.08
N GLN A 7 -24.39 42.53 -12.20
CA GLN A 7 -23.71 41.59 -11.31
C GLN A 7 -23.20 40.34 -12.05
N ALA A 8 -23.98 39.82 -13.00
CA ALA A 8 -23.54 38.70 -13.84
C ALA A 8 -22.33 39.06 -14.73
N MET A 9 -22.31 40.25 -15.33
CA MET A 9 -21.16 40.74 -16.10
C MET A 9 -19.89 40.90 -15.26
N ALA A 10 -20.02 41.42 -14.03
CA ALA A 10 -18.90 41.59 -13.12
C ALA A 10 -18.30 40.23 -12.70
N GLU A 11 -19.15 39.22 -12.45
CA GLU A 11 -18.71 37.86 -12.14
C GLU A 11 -18.01 37.19 -13.33
N VAL A 12 -18.50 37.37 -14.56
CA VAL A 12 -17.85 36.84 -15.77
C VAL A 12 -16.48 37.51 -16.01
N GLY A 13 -16.36 38.81 -15.76
CA GLY A 13 -15.10 39.55 -15.83
C GLY A 13 -14.07 39.08 -14.78
N ASP A 14 -14.51 38.83 -13.55
CA ASP A 14 -13.64 38.30 -12.49
C ASP A 14 -13.17 36.86 -12.77
N ILE A 15 -14.06 36.02 -13.32
CA ILE A 15 -13.73 34.68 -13.80
C ILE A 15 -12.68 34.76 -14.91
N ALA A 16 -12.83 35.64 -15.89
CA ALA A 16 -11.85 35.79 -16.99
C ALA A 16 -10.45 36.15 -16.47
N ASN A 17 -10.37 37.05 -15.48
CA ASN A 17 -9.12 37.46 -14.84
C ASN A 17 -8.48 36.33 -14.01
N ARG A 18 -9.29 35.56 -13.28
CA ARG A 18 -8.83 34.40 -12.51
C ARG A 18 -8.40 33.23 -13.40
N ILE A 19 -9.03 33.04 -14.55
CA ILE A 19 -8.61 32.07 -15.57
C ILE A 19 -7.25 32.44 -16.18
N ASP A 20 -6.99 33.72 -16.40
CA ASP A 20 -5.66 34.15 -16.84
C ASP A 20 -4.60 34.03 -15.72
N ALA A 21 -4.99 34.08 -14.45
CA ALA A 21 -4.11 33.71 -13.33
C ALA A 21 -3.83 32.19 -13.25
N LEU A 22 -4.76 31.35 -13.73
CA LEU A 22 -4.59 29.89 -13.86
C LEU A 22 -3.74 29.48 -15.07
N LYS A 23 -3.57 30.35 -16.07
CA LYS A 23 -2.59 30.14 -17.14
C LYS A 23 -1.18 30.28 -16.56
N ILE A 24 -0.59 29.16 -16.19
CA ILE A 24 0.86 29.03 -16.03
C ILE A 24 1.50 29.09 -17.43
N ALA A 25 1.42 30.25 -18.09
CA ALA A 25 2.20 30.52 -19.26
C ALA A 25 3.63 30.79 -18.79
N GLY A 26 4.57 29.96 -19.27
CA GLY A 26 6.00 30.19 -19.12
C GLY A 26 6.42 31.51 -19.78
N LYS A 27 6.21 32.63 -19.10
CA LYS A 27 6.83 33.89 -19.49
C LYS A 27 8.29 33.82 -19.06
N LYS A 28 9.17 33.99 -20.06
CA LYS A 28 10.63 34.19 -19.93
C LYS A 28 10.96 35.43 -19.09
N ARG A 29 10.66 35.41 -17.80
CA ARG A 29 11.25 36.29 -16.79
C ARG A 29 11.59 35.42 -15.59
N ARG A 30 12.84 35.53 -15.13
CA ARG A 30 13.36 34.91 -13.92
C ARG A 30 12.55 35.43 -12.71
N GLN A 31 11.34 34.91 -12.51
CA GLN A 31 10.70 34.97 -11.21
C GLN A 31 11.31 33.87 -10.34
N PRO A 32 11.53 34.13 -9.04
CA PRO A 32 11.91 33.07 -8.12
C PRO A 32 10.83 32.00 -8.20
N ARG A 33 11.24 30.75 -8.49
CA ARG A 33 10.32 29.61 -8.51
C ARG A 33 9.57 29.61 -7.19
N LYS A 34 8.27 29.92 -7.21
CA LYS A 34 7.39 29.59 -6.09
C LYS A 34 7.58 28.09 -5.81
N PRO A 35 7.73 27.67 -4.54
CA PRO A 35 7.80 26.26 -4.20
C PRO A 35 6.63 25.51 -4.84
N LEU A 36 6.87 24.34 -5.43
CA LEU A 36 5.83 23.53 -6.10
C LEU A 36 4.59 23.36 -5.22
N LYS A 37 4.79 23.17 -3.92
CA LYS A 37 3.73 23.07 -2.91
C LYS A 37 2.83 24.31 -2.86
N GLU A 38 3.40 25.51 -2.94
CA GLU A 38 2.63 26.75 -2.93
C GLU A 38 1.87 26.95 -4.24
N ALA A 39 2.47 26.57 -5.37
CA ALA A 39 1.80 26.61 -6.67
C ALA A 39 0.61 25.65 -6.73
N LEU A 40 0.75 24.43 -6.21
CA LEU A 40 -0.33 23.44 -6.13
C LEU A 40 -1.45 23.89 -5.18
N ARG A 41 -1.10 24.46 -4.02
CA ARG A 41 -2.09 25.03 -3.09
C ARG A 41 -2.87 26.17 -3.73
N SER A 42 -2.17 27.12 -4.36
CA SER A 42 -2.79 28.24 -5.05
C SER A 42 -3.69 27.80 -6.21
N TYR A 43 -3.31 26.73 -6.93
CA TYR A 43 -4.15 26.13 -7.96
C TYR A 43 -5.43 25.54 -7.36
N GLY A 44 -5.32 24.81 -6.25
CA GLY A 44 -6.48 24.24 -5.53
C GLY A 44 -7.47 25.31 -5.10
N GLU A 45 -7.00 26.36 -4.42
CA GLU A 45 -7.84 27.49 -3.98
C GLU A 45 -8.56 28.18 -5.15
N ALA A 46 -7.86 28.37 -6.28
CA ALA A 46 -8.45 28.97 -7.47
C ALA A 46 -9.45 28.04 -8.17
N ALA A 47 -9.20 26.73 -8.18
CA ALA A 47 -10.10 25.73 -8.74
C ALA A 47 -11.40 25.65 -7.92
N ASP A 48 -11.32 25.64 -6.58
CA ASP A 48 -12.48 25.60 -5.69
C ASP A 48 -13.39 26.82 -5.89
N ALA A 49 -12.80 28.03 -5.91
CA ALA A 49 -13.56 29.25 -6.12
C ALA A 49 -14.22 29.30 -7.52
N LEU A 50 -13.51 28.82 -8.54
CA LEU A 50 -14.04 28.73 -9.90
C LEU A 50 -15.18 27.72 -10.01
N SER A 51 -15.06 26.57 -9.33
CA SER A 51 -16.13 25.58 -9.25
C SER A 51 -17.38 26.12 -8.58
N GLU A 52 -17.23 26.91 -7.51
CA GLU A 52 -18.35 27.59 -6.85
C GLU A 52 -19.04 28.59 -7.78
N HIS A 53 -18.27 29.45 -8.46
CA HIS A 53 -18.81 30.42 -9.41
C HIS A 53 -19.50 29.74 -10.60
N ALA A 54 -18.91 28.69 -11.16
CA ALA A 54 -19.52 27.91 -12.23
C ALA A 54 -20.87 27.30 -11.79
N ALA A 55 -20.98 26.83 -10.54
CA ALA A 55 -22.23 26.31 -10.01
C ALA A 55 -23.32 27.39 -9.90
N ASN A 56 -22.95 28.62 -9.54
CA ASN A 56 -23.88 29.76 -9.50
C ASN A 56 -24.37 30.16 -10.90
N VAL A 57 -23.47 30.22 -11.88
CA VAL A 57 -23.84 30.49 -13.29
C VAL A 57 -24.79 29.40 -13.82
N VAL A 58 -24.52 28.12 -13.52
CA VAL A 58 -25.44 27.02 -13.90
C VAL A 58 -26.82 27.17 -13.27
N LYS A 59 -26.92 27.65 -12.01
CA LYS A 59 -28.22 27.95 -11.38
C LYS A 59 -28.95 29.09 -12.09
N LEU A 60 -28.27 30.18 -12.42
CA LEU A 60 -28.85 31.32 -13.14
C LEU A 60 -29.37 30.91 -14.52
N LEU A 61 -28.60 30.10 -15.27
CA LEU A 61 -29.03 29.57 -16.58
C LEU A 61 -30.26 28.66 -16.48
N ARG A 62 -30.42 27.93 -15.37
CA ARG A 62 -31.59 27.05 -15.13
C ARG A 62 -32.82 27.81 -14.63
N ALA A 63 -32.66 28.99 -14.06
CA ALA A 63 -33.77 29.77 -13.49
C ALA A 63 -34.74 30.31 -14.56
N GLY A 64 -34.34 30.32 -15.85
CA GLY A 64 -35.20 30.59 -16.99
C GLY A 64 -35.49 32.09 -17.20
N GLY A 65 -34.99 32.65 -18.30
CA GLY A 65 -35.24 34.02 -18.76
C GLY A 65 -34.99 34.13 -20.27
N LEU A 66 -35.60 35.12 -20.92
CA LEU A 66 -35.30 35.44 -22.33
C LEU A 66 -33.93 36.10 -22.39
N PHE A 67 -32.94 35.40 -22.95
CA PHE A 67 -31.62 35.95 -23.20
C PHE A 67 -31.66 36.93 -24.37
N ASN A 68 -31.02 38.09 -24.19
CA ASN A 68 -30.75 39.00 -25.29
C ASN A 68 -29.47 38.55 -26.06
N GLU A 69 -29.12 39.26 -27.14
CA GLU A 69 -27.97 38.89 -27.98
C GLU A 69 -26.62 39.02 -27.25
N GLU A 70 -26.50 39.96 -26.29
CA GLU A 70 -25.32 40.17 -25.45
C GLU A 70 -25.15 39.06 -24.39
N ASP A 71 -26.26 38.57 -23.84
CA ASP A 71 -26.30 37.42 -22.94
C ASP A 71 -25.85 36.15 -23.66
N LEU A 72 -26.31 35.94 -24.90
CA LEU A 72 -25.93 34.79 -25.71
C LEU A 72 -24.43 34.77 -26.02
N GLU A 73 -23.82 35.93 -26.32
CA GLU A 73 -22.38 36.03 -26.57
C GLU A 73 -21.56 35.83 -25.27
N SER A 74 -22.06 36.34 -24.14
CA SER A 74 -21.46 36.11 -22.83
C SER A 74 -21.49 34.63 -22.43
N VAL A 75 -22.61 33.93 -22.68
CA VAL A 75 -22.75 32.49 -22.46
C VAL A 75 -21.80 31.70 -23.33
N ARG A 76 -21.68 32.03 -24.61
CA ARG A 76 -20.71 31.40 -25.53
C ARG A 76 -19.28 31.59 -25.04
N THR A 77 -18.95 32.80 -24.58
CA THR A 77 -17.62 33.10 -24.03
C THR A 77 -17.33 32.26 -22.79
N ALA A 78 -18.28 32.18 -21.86
CA ALA A 78 -18.17 31.34 -20.67
C ALA A 78 -17.99 29.86 -21.02
N GLN A 79 -18.73 29.34 -22.01
CA GLN A 79 -18.61 27.96 -22.49
C GLN A 79 -17.21 27.67 -23.07
N ASN A 80 -16.69 28.57 -23.91
CA ASN A 80 -15.34 28.43 -24.47
C ASN A 80 -14.28 28.40 -23.36
N ARG A 81 -14.42 29.25 -22.35
CA ARG A 81 -13.51 29.28 -21.20
C ARG A 81 -13.58 28.01 -20.36
N ALA A 82 -14.78 27.46 -20.13
CA ALA A 82 -14.95 26.19 -19.45
C ALA A 82 -14.28 25.02 -20.21
N ILE A 83 -14.36 25.00 -21.54
CA ILE A 83 -13.68 24.00 -22.37
C ILE A 83 -12.16 24.07 -22.21
N GLU A 84 -11.59 25.29 -22.24
CA GLU A 84 -10.15 25.49 -22.04
C GLU A 84 -9.68 25.06 -20.64
N LEU A 85 -10.46 25.36 -19.61
CA LEU A 85 -10.20 24.87 -18.25
C LEU A 85 -10.24 23.34 -18.18
N GLY A 86 -11.23 22.72 -18.82
CA GLY A 86 -11.32 21.26 -18.91
C GLY A 86 -10.16 20.62 -19.68
N ARG A 87 -9.53 21.34 -20.63
CA ARG A 87 -8.29 20.90 -21.28
C ARG A 87 -7.09 21.03 -20.33
N ALA A 88 -6.96 22.15 -19.64
CA ALA A 88 -5.88 22.38 -18.67
C ALA A 88 -5.92 21.37 -17.51
N ALA A 89 -7.11 21.08 -16.98
CA ALA A 89 -7.31 20.09 -15.92
C ALA A 89 -6.88 18.68 -16.37
N ARG A 90 -7.22 18.28 -17.61
CA ARG A 90 -6.76 17.01 -18.19
C ARG A 90 -5.24 16.94 -18.31
N LEU A 91 -4.61 17.98 -18.85
CA LEU A 91 -3.14 18.04 -18.96
C LEU A 91 -2.44 17.96 -17.60
N LEU A 92 -3.00 18.62 -16.58
CA LEU A 92 -2.49 18.53 -15.21
C LEU A 92 -2.61 17.10 -14.66
N ASN A 93 -3.78 16.47 -14.83
CA ASN A 93 -4.01 15.10 -14.38
C ASN A 93 -3.07 14.09 -15.08
N ASP A 94 -2.88 14.23 -16.40
CA ASP A 94 -1.98 13.38 -17.17
C ASP A 94 -0.52 13.57 -16.71
N SER A 95 -0.10 14.82 -16.51
CA SER A 95 1.25 15.13 -16.01
C SER A 95 1.49 14.61 -14.59
N ALA A 96 0.49 14.72 -13.71
CA ALA A 96 0.54 14.20 -12.36
C ALA A 96 0.64 12.66 -12.36
N THR A 97 -0.19 12.01 -13.18
CA THR A 97 -0.15 10.55 -13.38
C THR A 97 1.25 10.11 -13.84
N GLN A 98 1.79 10.74 -14.88
CA GLN A 98 3.12 10.41 -15.40
C GLN A 98 4.23 10.60 -14.38
N THR A 99 4.13 11.65 -13.55
CA THR A 99 5.09 11.90 -12.48
C THR A 99 5.07 10.79 -11.43
N VAL A 100 3.86 10.39 -11.00
CA VAL A 100 3.66 9.32 -10.02
C VAL A 100 4.12 7.97 -10.58
N VAL A 101 3.74 7.64 -11.83
CA VAL A 101 4.20 6.41 -12.51
C VAL A 101 5.71 6.37 -12.59
N ARG A 102 6.35 7.47 -13.02
CA ARG A 102 7.81 7.56 -13.10
C ARG A 102 8.46 7.32 -11.73
N GLN A 103 7.88 7.89 -10.68
CA GLN A 103 8.38 7.70 -9.32
C GLN A 103 8.26 6.23 -8.89
N VAL A 104 7.09 5.60 -9.02
CA VAL A 104 6.89 4.18 -8.68
C VAL A 104 7.86 3.29 -9.45
N VAL A 105 7.96 3.51 -10.76
CA VAL A 105 8.80 2.73 -11.66
C VAL A 105 10.31 2.95 -11.40
N SER A 106 10.70 4.09 -10.83
CA SER A 106 12.09 4.35 -10.42
C SER A 106 12.50 3.65 -9.13
N LEU A 107 11.53 3.13 -8.37
CA LEU A 107 11.79 2.38 -7.14
C LEU A 107 12.18 0.92 -7.41
N GLY A 108 11.98 0.43 -8.63
CA GLY A 108 12.47 -0.87 -9.09
C GLY A 108 13.73 -0.75 -9.96
N ASP A 109 14.60 -1.75 -9.90
CA ASP A 109 15.82 -1.82 -10.70
C ASP A 109 15.52 -2.38 -12.10
N LYS A 110 15.23 -1.46 -13.02
CA LYS A 110 14.92 -1.81 -14.42
C LYS A 110 16.07 -2.51 -15.13
N THR A 111 17.30 -2.11 -14.81
CA THR A 111 18.51 -2.60 -15.45
C THR A 111 18.83 -4.02 -15.02
N PHE A 112 18.71 -4.30 -13.72
CA PHE A 112 18.90 -5.63 -13.17
C PHE A 112 17.86 -6.61 -13.71
N PHE A 113 16.59 -6.20 -13.79
CA PHE A 113 15.51 -7.06 -14.28
C PHE A 113 15.32 -7.05 -15.80
N ASN A 114 16.03 -6.19 -16.54
CA ASN A 114 15.90 -6.03 -17.99
C ASN A 114 14.43 -5.84 -18.44
N VAL A 115 13.69 -4.95 -17.77
CA VAL A 115 12.24 -4.75 -17.99
C VAL A 115 11.90 -3.53 -18.83
N ASP A 116 12.87 -2.82 -19.41
CA ASP A 116 12.62 -1.57 -20.15
C ASP A 116 11.66 -1.76 -21.32
N GLY A 117 11.81 -2.85 -22.09
CA GLY A 117 10.88 -3.17 -23.18
C GLY A 117 9.46 -3.46 -22.68
N LEU A 118 9.32 -4.08 -21.51
CA LEU A 118 8.02 -4.35 -20.90
C LEU A 118 7.38 -3.07 -20.36
N LEU A 119 8.15 -2.21 -19.72
CA LEU A 119 7.68 -0.91 -19.24
C LEU A 119 7.19 -0.02 -20.39
N GLN A 120 7.87 -0.07 -21.54
CA GLN A 120 7.43 0.64 -22.74
C GLN A 120 6.14 0.02 -23.31
N HIS A 121 6.05 -1.31 -23.37
CA HIS A 121 4.86 -2.00 -23.86
C HIS A 121 3.62 -1.71 -23.00
N PHE A 122 3.78 -1.73 -21.68
CA PHE A 122 2.70 -1.56 -20.71
C PHE A 122 2.53 -0.12 -20.19
N GLU A 123 3.14 0.88 -20.83
CA GLU A 123 3.07 2.28 -20.39
C GLU A 123 1.62 2.74 -20.17
N LYS A 124 0.74 2.51 -21.16
CA LYS A 124 -0.67 2.91 -21.11
C LYS A 124 -1.47 2.15 -20.03
N PRO A 125 -1.39 0.82 -19.92
CA PRO A 125 -1.94 0.08 -18.80
C PRO A 125 -1.49 0.59 -17.42
N ILE A 126 -0.20 0.90 -17.25
CA ILE A 126 0.34 1.42 -15.98
C ILE A 126 -0.22 2.80 -15.67
N GLU A 127 -0.28 3.71 -16.65
CA GLU A 127 -0.90 5.03 -16.51
C GLU A 127 -2.37 4.92 -16.08
N LYS A 128 -3.13 4.00 -16.69
CA LYS A 128 -4.55 3.76 -16.35
C LYS A 128 -4.71 3.25 -14.92
N ILE A 129 -3.86 2.33 -14.48
CA ILE A 129 -3.83 1.85 -13.09
C ILE A 129 -3.56 3.00 -12.13
N ALA A 130 -2.54 3.82 -12.42
CA ALA A 130 -2.18 4.97 -11.60
C ALA A 130 -3.33 5.98 -11.49
N GLN A 131 -3.98 6.33 -12.60
CA GLN A 131 -5.15 7.22 -12.61
C GLN A 131 -6.27 6.70 -11.70
N GLY A 132 -6.59 5.41 -11.79
CA GLY A 132 -7.63 4.78 -10.97
C GLY A 132 -7.33 4.85 -9.46
N LYS A 133 -6.07 4.70 -9.06
CA LYS A 133 -5.68 4.75 -7.65
C LYS A 133 -5.51 6.17 -7.12
N ILE A 134 -5.06 7.13 -7.93
CA ILE A 134 -4.92 8.54 -7.54
C ILE A 134 -6.28 9.14 -7.13
N GLN A 135 -7.36 8.80 -7.85
CA GLN A 135 -8.69 9.36 -7.58
C GLN A 135 -9.33 8.88 -6.26
N GLY A 136 -8.79 7.85 -5.60
CA GLY A 136 -9.37 7.25 -4.39
C GLY A 136 -8.41 7.04 -3.21
N ALA A 137 -7.15 7.43 -3.33
CA ALA A 137 -6.13 7.19 -2.31
C ALA A 137 -5.98 8.36 -1.32
N GLN A 138 -5.69 8.05 -0.06
CA GLN A 138 -5.17 9.03 0.90
C GLN A 138 -3.72 9.41 0.53
N SER A 139 -3.34 10.66 0.77
CA SER A 139 -2.10 11.31 0.28
C SER A 139 -0.78 10.58 0.61
N GLY A 140 -0.77 9.65 1.58
CA GLY A 140 0.43 8.91 2.00
C GLY A 140 0.66 7.59 1.27
N ASP A 141 -0.38 7.01 0.66
CA ASP A 141 -0.34 5.61 0.22
C ASP A 141 -0.25 5.43 -1.31
N ILE A 142 -0.25 6.54 -2.04
CA ILE A 142 -0.47 6.55 -3.49
C ILE A 142 0.57 5.67 -4.20
N LEU A 143 1.85 5.80 -3.83
CA LEU A 143 2.94 5.09 -4.51
C LEU A 143 2.83 3.58 -4.32
N TRP A 144 2.72 3.11 -3.07
CA TRP A 144 2.68 1.68 -2.79
C TRP A 144 1.38 1.05 -3.27
N LYS A 145 0.23 1.73 -3.21
CA LYS A 145 -1.05 1.23 -3.77
C LYS A 145 -1.01 1.06 -5.29
N ILE A 146 -0.26 1.91 -5.98
CA ILE A 146 -0.05 1.77 -7.43
C ILE A 146 0.89 0.59 -7.70
N ALA A 147 2.03 0.51 -7.00
CA ALA A 147 2.97 -0.60 -7.14
C ALA A 147 2.32 -1.97 -6.84
N GLU A 148 1.48 -2.03 -5.79
CA GLU A 148 0.69 -3.19 -5.41
C GLU A 148 -0.29 -3.61 -6.50
N GLU A 149 -1.05 -2.66 -7.05
CA GLU A 149 -1.98 -2.97 -8.12
C GLU A 149 -1.23 -3.43 -9.37
N CYS A 150 -0.10 -2.81 -9.72
CA CYS A 150 0.73 -3.28 -10.82
C CYS A 150 1.22 -4.71 -10.58
N TYR A 151 1.69 -5.03 -9.38
CA TYR A 151 2.05 -6.41 -8.99
C TYR A 151 0.86 -7.38 -9.12
N HIS A 152 -0.34 -6.98 -8.69
CA HIS A 152 -1.54 -7.80 -8.83
C HIS A 152 -1.93 -8.03 -10.29
N GLN A 153 -1.87 -7.00 -11.12
CA GLN A 153 -2.18 -7.10 -12.55
C GLN A 153 -1.13 -7.95 -13.27
N ALA A 154 0.15 -7.87 -12.89
CA ALA A 154 1.22 -8.68 -13.46
C ALA A 154 1.10 -10.18 -13.10
N THR A 155 0.49 -10.50 -11.96
CA THR A 155 0.38 -11.89 -11.46
C THR A 155 -0.96 -12.56 -11.75
N ARG A 156 -2.03 -11.79 -12.02
CA ARG A 156 -3.36 -12.33 -12.33
C ARG A 156 -3.43 -12.74 -13.81
N PRO A 157 -3.99 -13.93 -14.15
CA PRO A 157 -4.14 -14.36 -15.54
C PRO A 157 -4.92 -13.37 -16.42
N SER A 158 -5.90 -12.68 -15.84
CA SER A 158 -6.74 -11.69 -16.52
C SER A 158 -6.28 -10.25 -16.31
N GLY A 159 -5.03 -10.04 -15.87
CA GLY A 159 -4.55 -8.71 -15.53
C GLY A 159 -4.01 -7.95 -16.73
N ASP A 160 -4.19 -6.63 -16.76
CA ASP A 160 -3.78 -5.77 -17.87
C ASP A 160 -2.24 -5.71 -18.04
N LEU A 161 -1.48 -6.17 -17.04
CA LEU A 161 0.00 -6.26 -17.05
C LEU A 161 0.52 -7.70 -17.15
N ASN A 162 -0.37 -8.65 -17.44
CA ASN A 162 -0.03 -10.05 -17.56
C ASN A 162 0.74 -10.31 -18.87
N LEU A 163 1.76 -11.16 -18.82
CA LEU A 163 2.66 -11.43 -19.95
C LEU A 163 2.24 -12.61 -20.84
N GLU A 164 1.16 -13.34 -20.53
CA GLU A 164 0.75 -14.54 -21.28
C GLU A 164 0.50 -14.21 -22.76
N ASP A 165 -0.17 -13.10 -23.06
CA ASP A 165 -0.45 -12.67 -24.43
C ASP A 165 0.82 -12.17 -25.14
N CYS A 166 1.71 -11.47 -24.44
CA CYS A 166 2.95 -10.93 -25.00
C CYS A 166 3.99 -12.00 -25.33
N LEU A 167 4.00 -13.09 -24.57
CA LEU A 167 5.03 -14.14 -24.66
C LEU A 167 4.54 -15.39 -25.42
N ALA A 168 3.36 -15.32 -26.05
CA ALA A 168 2.74 -16.44 -26.75
C ALA A 168 3.66 -17.11 -27.80
N THR A 169 4.58 -16.34 -28.40
CA THR A 169 5.52 -16.79 -29.44
C THR A 169 6.95 -17.06 -28.95
N SER A 170 7.26 -16.78 -27.68
CA SER A 170 8.60 -17.01 -27.10
C SER A 170 8.79 -18.46 -26.63
N GLU A 171 10.05 -18.90 -26.62
CA GLU A 171 10.44 -20.19 -26.01
C GLU A 171 10.06 -20.26 -24.53
N VAL A 172 9.75 -21.46 -24.04
CA VAL A 172 9.19 -21.67 -22.68
C VAL A 172 10.13 -21.16 -21.59
N VAL A 173 11.44 -21.36 -21.74
CA VAL A 173 12.44 -20.94 -20.74
C VAL A 173 12.54 -19.42 -20.66
N GLU A 174 12.68 -18.75 -21.81
CA GLU A 174 12.71 -17.28 -21.86
C GLU A 174 11.40 -16.65 -21.34
N ARG A 175 10.26 -17.33 -21.56
CA ARG A 175 8.96 -16.88 -21.07
C ARG A 175 8.91 -16.84 -19.55
N GLU A 176 9.32 -17.92 -18.89
CA GLU A 176 9.30 -18.01 -17.43
C GLU A 176 10.29 -17.03 -16.79
N GLU A 177 11.49 -16.88 -17.34
CA GLU A 177 12.48 -15.90 -16.85
C GLU A 177 11.98 -14.45 -16.97
N LYS A 178 11.41 -14.06 -18.13
CA LYS A 178 10.85 -12.71 -18.30
C LYS A 178 9.68 -12.45 -17.36
N LYS A 179 8.82 -13.46 -17.16
CA LYS A 179 7.69 -13.38 -16.24
C LYS A 179 8.16 -13.21 -14.80
N GLU A 180 9.20 -13.94 -14.41
CA GLU A 180 9.80 -13.82 -13.10
C GLU A 180 10.40 -12.42 -12.86
N HIS A 181 11.24 -11.93 -13.78
CA HIS A 181 11.82 -10.60 -13.68
C HIS A 181 10.78 -9.49 -13.63
N TRP A 182 9.69 -9.61 -14.40
CA TRP A 182 8.58 -8.67 -14.36
C TRP A 182 7.87 -8.63 -13.01
N ILE A 183 7.62 -9.81 -12.42
CA ILE A 183 6.99 -9.91 -11.10
C ILE A 183 7.94 -9.37 -10.02
N LYS A 184 9.22 -9.75 -10.06
CA LYS A 184 10.26 -9.29 -9.11
C LYS A 184 10.46 -7.77 -9.17
N PHE A 185 10.40 -7.17 -10.36
CA PHE A 185 10.46 -5.72 -10.53
C PHE A 185 9.35 -4.98 -9.77
N TRP A 186 8.10 -5.42 -9.89
CA TRP A 186 6.99 -4.77 -9.19
C TRP A 186 7.02 -5.00 -7.68
N ILE A 187 7.45 -6.20 -7.28
CA ILE A 187 7.73 -6.54 -5.89
C ILE A 187 8.76 -5.57 -5.29
N GLN A 188 9.88 -5.35 -5.98
CA GLN A 188 10.95 -4.46 -5.51
C GLN A 188 10.45 -3.01 -5.47
N SER A 189 9.73 -2.58 -6.51
CA SER A 189 9.11 -1.24 -6.57
C SER A 189 8.18 -1.01 -5.38
N LEU A 190 7.39 -2.02 -5.00
CA LEU A 190 6.47 -1.97 -3.87
C LEU A 190 7.20 -1.89 -2.51
N CYS A 191 8.19 -2.75 -2.28
CA CYS A 191 8.97 -2.75 -1.03
C CYS A 191 9.75 -1.44 -0.84
N ASN A 192 10.18 -0.81 -1.93
CA ASN A 192 10.94 0.44 -1.89
C ASN A 192 10.03 1.69 -1.79
N CYS A 193 8.70 1.53 -1.80
CA CYS A 193 7.79 2.65 -1.62
C CYS A 193 7.84 3.18 -0.16
N PRO A 194 7.99 4.49 0.04
CA PRO A 194 7.89 5.09 1.37
C PRO A 194 6.54 4.78 2.03
N GLY A 195 6.56 4.32 3.28
CA GLY A 195 5.34 3.91 3.99
C GLY A 195 4.65 2.68 3.38
N GLY A 196 5.32 1.99 2.46
CA GLY A 196 4.83 0.76 1.85
C GLY A 196 4.86 -0.43 2.82
N PRO A 197 4.14 -1.50 2.49
CA PRO A 197 4.12 -2.72 3.28
C PRO A 197 5.47 -3.45 3.20
N THR A 198 5.89 -4.06 4.31
CA THR A 198 6.90 -5.13 4.26
C THR A 198 6.24 -6.41 3.79
N ILE A 199 6.85 -7.05 2.81
CA ILE A 199 6.31 -8.26 2.18
C ILE A 199 7.32 -9.39 2.36
N PHE A 200 6.83 -10.56 2.78
CA PHE A 200 7.64 -11.78 2.89
C PHE A 200 8.03 -12.33 1.52
N GLN A 201 9.33 -12.27 1.17
CA GLN A 201 9.86 -12.62 -0.15
C GLN A 201 11.06 -13.57 -0.06
N PRO A 202 10.84 -14.90 -0.12
CA PRO A 202 11.95 -15.84 -0.17
C PRO A 202 12.76 -15.65 -1.45
N GLU A 203 14.09 -15.63 -1.33
CA GLU A 203 15.04 -15.45 -2.45
C GLU A 203 14.82 -16.46 -3.59
N ASN A 204 14.46 -17.71 -3.23
CA ASN A 204 14.24 -18.81 -4.17
C ASN A 204 12.75 -19.00 -4.50
N PHE A 205 12.14 -17.97 -5.11
CA PHE A 205 10.76 -18.05 -5.60
C PHE A 205 10.56 -19.09 -6.73
N VAL A 206 11.66 -19.60 -7.29
CA VAL A 206 11.67 -20.49 -8.45
C VAL A 206 11.29 -21.92 -8.07
N PHE A 207 9.99 -22.20 -8.18
CA PHE A 207 9.32 -23.43 -8.63
C PHE A 207 9.81 -24.86 -8.30
N SER A 208 10.91 -25.12 -7.59
CA SER A 208 11.48 -26.47 -7.46
C SER A 208 11.68 -26.96 -6.02
N ASP A 209 10.75 -26.65 -5.11
CA ASP A 209 10.47 -27.54 -3.98
C ASP A 209 9.10 -27.25 -3.37
N SER A 210 8.26 -28.29 -3.25
CA SER A 210 6.93 -28.19 -2.64
C SER A 210 6.97 -27.74 -1.17
N VAL A 211 8.13 -27.89 -0.52
CA VAL A 211 8.35 -27.62 0.90
C VAL A 211 8.49 -26.13 1.21
N ASN A 212 8.95 -25.32 0.24
CA ASN A 212 9.25 -23.89 0.43
C ASN A 212 8.18 -22.94 -0.12
N LYS A 213 7.12 -23.47 -0.74
CA LYS A 213 6.04 -22.62 -1.27
C LYS A 213 5.22 -22.02 -0.12
N PRO A 214 4.90 -20.71 -0.17
CA PRO A 214 4.01 -20.11 0.81
C PRO A 214 2.66 -20.84 0.80
N PRO A 215 1.97 -20.95 1.93
CA PRO A 215 0.68 -21.63 2.00
C PRO A 215 -0.31 -21.07 0.98
N LYS A 216 -1.01 -21.96 0.27
CA LYS A 216 -1.97 -21.59 -0.78
C LYS A 216 -3.14 -20.74 -0.25
N TYR A 217 -3.48 -20.89 1.03
CA TYR A 217 -4.61 -20.22 1.66
C TYR A 217 -4.14 -19.40 2.86
N MET A 218 -4.35 -18.09 2.78
CA MET A 218 -4.30 -17.19 3.93
C MET A 218 -5.71 -17.14 4.55
N PRO A 219 -5.87 -17.38 5.86
CA PRO A 219 -7.15 -17.16 6.52
C PRO A 219 -7.64 -15.73 6.29
N ARG A 220 -8.91 -15.57 5.90
CA ARG A 220 -9.47 -14.25 5.61
C ARG A 220 -9.42 -13.32 6.81
N TYR A 221 -9.65 -13.85 8.00
CA TYR A 221 -9.61 -13.09 9.24
C TYR A 221 -8.47 -13.57 10.13
N LEU A 222 -7.72 -12.62 10.66
CA LEU A 222 -6.72 -12.84 11.69
C LEU A 222 -7.09 -12.03 12.93
N PHE A 223 -6.78 -12.58 14.09
CA PHE A 223 -7.20 -12.06 15.38
C PHE A 223 -5.98 -11.87 16.30
N ARG A 224 -6.01 -10.83 17.12
CA ARG A 224 -4.98 -10.57 18.14
C ARG A 224 -5.63 -9.94 19.36
N ALA A 225 -5.33 -10.46 20.54
CA ALA A 225 -5.64 -9.79 21.80
C ALA A 225 -4.49 -8.84 22.15
N TYR A 226 -4.82 -7.64 22.61
CA TYR A 226 -3.84 -6.68 23.09
C TYR A 226 -4.40 -5.87 24.27
N ASP A 227 -3.48 -5.31 25.04
CA ASP A 227 -3.67 -4.51 26.24
C ASP A 227 -2.49 -3.53 26.39
N ASP A 228 -2.50 -2.68 27.41
CA ASP A 228 -1.42 -1.72 27.69
C ASP A 228 -0.05 -2.37 27.98
N ASN A 229 -0.04 -3.68 28.28
CA ASN A 229 1.17 -4.46 28.53
C ASN A 229 1.71 -5.14 27.26
N SER A 230 1.00 -5.02 26.14
CA SER A 230 1.37 -5.67 24.88
C SER A 230 2.48 -4.90 24.18
N THR A 231 3.52 -5.61 23.74
CA THR A 231 4.67 -5.01 23.06
C THR A 231 4.30 -4.42 21.70
N GLY A 232 5.03 -3.38 21.30
CA GLY A 232 4.77 -2.64 20.07
C GLY A 232 3.65 -1.62 20.20
N ARG A 233 3.24 -1.06 19.06
CA ARG A 233 2.12 -0.11 19.00
C ARG A 233 0.85 -0.90 18.80
N ASN A 234 -0.08 -0.80 19.75
CA ASN A 234 -1.36 -1.49 19.69
C ASN A 234 -2.48 -0.47 19.99
N ASP A 235 -3.01 0.18 18.97
CA ASP A 235 -4.15 1.09 19.09
C ASP A 235 -5.26 0.75 18.09
N LYS A 236 -6.39 1.44 18.17
CA LYS A 236 -7.57 1.19 17.32
C LYS A 236 -7.31 1.38 15.82
N ASP A 237 -6.28 2.16 15.47
CA ASP A 237 -5.95 2.55 14.10
C ASP A 237 -4.72 1.77 13.57
N VAL A 238 -3.81 1.36 14.46
CA VAL A 238 -2.51 0.77 14.12
C VAL A 238 -2.11 -0.35 15.08
N ILE A 239 -1.77 -1.51 14.50
CA ILE A 239 -1.03 -2.58 15.16
C ILE A 239 0.34 -2.69 14.49
N ALA A 240 1.43 -2.50 15.24
CA ALA A 240 2.80 -2.55 14.72
C ALA A 240 3.78 -3.12 15.76
N SER A 241 4.89 -3.68 15.27
CA SER A 241 5.96 -4.27 16.09
C SER A 241 6.70 -3.23 16.93
N ILE A 242 7.53 -3.71 17.86
CA ILE A 242 8.33 -2.85 18.76
C ILE A 242 9.29 -1.95 17.98
N LEU A 243 9.88 -2.44 16.89
CA LEU A 243 10.78 -1.64 16.04
C LEU A 243 10.11 -0.44 15.38
N SER A 244 8.78 -0.41 15.25
CA SER A 244 8.06 0.78 14.77
C SER A 244 8.16 1.97 15.75
N GLN A 245 8.51 1.73 17.02
CA GLN A 245 8.60 2.77 18.06
C GLN A 245 10.02 3.31 18.24
N CYS A 246 11.06 2.53 17.91
CA CYS A 246 12.44 2.81 18.30
C CYS A 246 13.15 3.91 17.47
N GLY A 247 12.55 4.45 16.41
CA GLY A 247 13.12 5.54 15.62
C GLY A 247 14.45 5.22 14.89
N GLU A 248 14.98 4.01 15.05
CA GLU A 248 16.17 3.53 14.35
C GLU A 248 15.88 3.30 12.86
N ALA A 249 16.84 3.71 12.03
CA ALA A 249 16.75 3.80 10.58
C ALA A 249 16.11 2.55 9.94
N ASN A 250 14.86 2.68 9.47
CA ASN A 250 14.15 1.77 8.55
C ASN A 250 14.16 0.25 8.87
N ARG A 251 14.64 -0.19 10.04
CA ARG A 251 14.74 -1.62 10.38
C ARG A 251 13.37 -2.30 10.51
N HIS A 252 12.35 -1.54 10.88
CA HIS A 252 10.96 -2.01 10.90
C HIS A 252 10.47 -2.49 9.52
N GLY A 253 11.06 -1.98 8.42
CA GLY A 253 10.66 -2.30 7.05
C GLY A 253 11.39 -3.48 6.41
N ILE A 254 12.38 -4.09 7.09
CA ILE A 254 13.25 -5.11 6.50
C ILE A 254 12.52 -6.46 6.42
N ASP A 255 12.45 -7.05 5.22
CA ASP A 255 11.95 -8.42 5.08
C ASP A 255 12.91 -9.41 5.75
N ILE A 256 12.37 -10.36 6.51
CA ILE A 256 13.13 -11.40 7.21
C ILE A 256 13.99 -12.24 6.25
N PHE A 257 13.56 -12.39 5.00
CA PHE A 257 14.33 -13.11 3.98
C PHE A 257 15.52 -12.32 3.42
N SER A 258 15.59 -11.01 3.67
CA SER A 258 16.71 -10.17 3.30
C SER A 258 17.77 -10.05 4.41
N MET A 259 17.52 -10.68 5.56
CA MET A 259 18.45 -10.73 6.70
C MET A 259 19.45 -11.88 6.54
N ASP A 260 20.53 -11.84 7.32
CA ASP A 260 21.41 -13.02 7.44
C ASP A 260 20.60 -14.24 7.91
N TYR A 261 20.85 -15.40 7.32
CA TYR A 261 20.03 -16.59 7.52
C TYR A 261 20.01 -17.06 8.99
N LYS A 262 21.12 -16.89 9.72
CA LYS A 262 21.23 -17.21 11.15
C LYS A 262 20.51 -16.16 12.00
N GLU A 263 20.69 -14.88 11.68
CA GLU A 263 19.98 -13.77 12.33
C GLU A 263 18.46 -13.90 12.20
N ALA A 264 17.96 -14.19 10.99
CA ALA A 264 16.55 -14.42 10.70
C ALA A 264 15.97 -15.58 11.52
N SER A 265 16.68 -16.72 11.56
CA SER A 265 16.24 -17.90 12.32
C SER A 265 16.19 -17.62 13.82
N GLN A 266 17.21 -16.94 14.36
CA GLN A 266 17.27 -16.55 15.76
C GLN A 266 16.16 -15.57 16.14
N MET A 267 15.92 -14.54 15.32
CA MET A 267 14.83 -13.59 15.52
C MET A 267 13.48 -14.31 15.53
N LEU A 268 13.24 -15.22 14.58
CA LEU A 268 12.01 -15.99 14.49
C LEU A 268 11.79 -16.91 15.69
N HIS A 269 12.84 -17.60 16.15
CA HIS A 269 12.76 -18.43 17.35
C HIS A 269 12.44 -17.59 18.58
N GLN A 270 13.15 -16.47 18.79
CA GLN A 270 12.90 -15.57 19.92
C GLN A 270 11.47 -15.03 19.92
N HIS A 271 10.98 -14.60 18.75
CA HIS A 271 9.62 -14.07 18.59
C HIS A 271 8.54 -15.12 18.92
N LEU A 272 8.72 -16.36 18.47
CA LEU A 272 7.70 -17.41 18.63
C LEU A 272 7.79 -18.18 19.95
N ASP A 273 8.97 -18.34 20.55
CA ASP A 273 9.17 -19.12 21.78
C ASP A 273 8.94 -18.30 23.04
N LYS A 274 9.50 -17.09 23.09
CA LYS A 274 9.44 -16.26 24.29
C LYS A 274 8.14 -15.45 24.39
N GLY A 275 7.32 -15.52 23.35
CA GLY A 275 6.00 -14.90 23.28
C GLY A 275 6.05 -13.37 23.47
N PRO A 276 4.91 -12.76 23.78
CA PRO A 276 4.80 -11.30 23.92
C PRO A 276 5.51 -10.73 25.15
N PHE A 277 6.14 -11.57 25.99
CA PHE A 277 6.76 -11.16 27.26
C PHE A 277 8.26 -10.93 27.18
N SER A 278 8.91 -11.32 26.07
CA SER A 278 10.33 -11.03 25.90
C SER A 278 10.75 -10.88 24.43
N SER A 279 9.93 -10.20 23.62
CA SER A 279 10.42 -9.71 22.32
C SER A 279 11.67 -8.88 22.60
N SER A 280 12.82 -9.32 22.09
CA SER A 280 14.01 -8.49 22.09
C SER A 280 13.67 -7.17 21.39
N ALA A 281 14.32 -6.07 21.77
CA ALA A 281 14.05 -4.73 21.24
C ALA A 281 14.32 -4.58 19.72
N THR A 282 14.50 -5.68 19.01
CA THR A 282 14.99 -5.77 17.63
C THR A 282 14.06 -6.56 16.70
N ASP A 283 12.88 -7.03 17.13
CA ASP A 283 11.94 -7.69 16.22
C ASP A 283 11.04 -6.70 15.46
N ASN A 284 10.78 -6.99 14.18
CA ASN A 284 9.84 -6.22 13.36
C ASN A 284 8.53 -6.98 13.06
N LEU A 285 8.26 -8.06 13.79
CA LEU A 285 7.15 -8.98 13.53
C LEU A 285 5.97 -8.75 14.49
N VAL A 286 4.77 -9.11 14.05
CA VAL A 286 3.55 -9.05 14.88
C VAL A 286 2.83 -10.39 14.79
N SER A 287 2.70 -11.09 15.91
CA SER A 287 1.93 -12.33 15.94
C SER A 287 0.41 -12.09 15.90
N TRP A 288 -0.26 -12.87 15.07
CA TRP A 288 -1.70 -12.99 14.88
C TRP A 288 -2.13 -14.46 14.99
N SER A 289 -3.41 -14.70 15.28
CA SER A 289 -4.00 -16.03 15.28
C SER A 289 -5.12 -16.15 14.25
N SER A 290 -5.24 -17.31 13.61
CA SER A 290 -6.38 -17.63 12.75
C SER A 290 -7.61 -18.14 13.52
N SER A 291 -7.55 -18.23 14.85
CA SER A 291 -8.63 -18.76 15.70
C SER A 291 -9.13 -17.71 16.69
N LEU A 292 -10.32 -17.16 16.44
CA LEU A 292 -10.96 -16.22 17.37
C LEU A 292 -11.18 -16.86 18.75
N MET A 293 -11.56 -18.14 18.81
CA MET A 293 -11.78 -18.84 20.07
C MET A 293 -10.50 -18.89 20.91
N PHE A 294 -9.37 -19.19 20.27
CA PHE A 294 -8.07 -19.19 20.94
C PHE A 294 -7.73 -17.79 21.48
N VAL A 295 -7.97 -16.74 20.68
CA VAL A 295 -7.71 -15.35 21.11
C VAL A 295 -8.61 -14.93 22.28
N ILE A 296 -9.87 -15.38 22.32
CA ILE A 296 -10.78 -15.14 23.45
C ILE A 296 -10.30 -15.87 24.70
N GLN A 297 -9.89 -17.13 24.58
CA GLN A 297 -9.32 -17.89 25.70
C GLN A 297 -8.05 -17.22 26.22
N TYR A 298 -7.19 -16.77 25.32
CA TYR A 298 -5.96 -16.06 25.66
C TYR A 298 -6.22 -14.70 26.33
N ALA A 299 -7.20 -13.94 25.85
CA ALA A 299 -7.63 -12.69 26.48
C ALA A 299 -8.15 -12.92 27.90
N ASN A 300 -8.99 -13.95 28.11
CA ASN A 300 -9.49 -14.32 29.43
C ASN A 300 -8.36 -14.79 30.36
N TRP A 301 -7.42 -15.58 29.84
CA TRP A 301 -6.25 -16.01 30.60
C TRP A 301 -5.42 -14.80 31.04
N ARG A 302 -5.12 -13.86 30.14
CA ARG A 302 -4.43 -12.60 30.48
C ARG A 302 -5.17 -11.79 31.54
N PHE A 303 -6.49 -11.69 31.44
CA PHE A 303 -7.31 -10.97 32.41
C PHE A 303 -7.18 -11.57 33.82
N CYS A 304 -7.17 -12.90 33.91
CA CYS A 304 -7.11 -13.63 35.17
C CYS A 304 -5.68 -13.80 35.72
N TYR A 305 -4.65 -13.52 34.92
CA TYR A 305 -3.27 -13.84 35.29
C TYR A 305 -2.61 -12.71 36.11
N PRO A 306 -2.15 -12.97 37.36
CA PRO A 306 -1.74 -11.92 38.30
C PRO A 306 -0.59 -11.02 37.84
N GLN A 307 0.28 -11.50 36.93
CA GLN A 307 1.42 -10.72 36.44
C GLN A 307 1.01 -9.52 35.56
N PHE A 308 -0.22 -9.48 35.04
CA PHE A 308 -0.74 -8.37 34.24
C PHE A 308 -1.40 -7.25 35.06
N SER A 309 -1.28 -7.30 36.39
CA SER A 309 -1.53 -6.18 37.34
C SER A 309 -2.63 -5.21 36.90
N HIS A 310 -3.90 -5.53 37.15
CA HIS A 310 -5.06 -4.74 36.68
C HIS A 310 -4.97 -4.42 35.19
N PRO A 311 -5.09 -5.42 34.29
CA PRO A 311 -5.20 -5.11 32.88
C PRO A 311 -6.38 -4.14 32.74
N GLY A 312 -6.16 -3.02 32.07
CA GLY A 312 -7.25 -2.16 31.61
C GLY A 312 -8.14 -2.93 30.63
N ASP A 313 -8.69 -2.25 29.65
CA ASP A 313 -9.49 -2.93 28.64
C ASP A 313 -8.60 -3.85 27.77
N ILE A 314 -8.86 -5.17 27.81
CA ILE A 314 -8.27 -6.11 26.85
C ILE A 314 -9.09 -6.07 25.57
N CYS A 315 -8.46 -5.63 24.49
CA CYS A 315 -9.10 -5.50 23.18
C CYS A 315 -8.78 -6.70 22.30
N ILE A 316 -9.74 -7.10 21.47
CA ILE A 316 -9.52 -8.07 20.39
C ILE A 316 -9.59 -7.31 19.06
N CYS A 317 -8.47 -7.29 18.34
CA CYS A 317 -8.40 -6.80 16.97
C CYS A 317 -8.71 -7.94 16.00
N ALA A 318 -9.45 -7.64 14.93
CA ALA A 318 -9.67 -8.52 13.79
C ALA A 318 -9.30 -7.78 12.51
N VAL A 319 -8.47 -8.39 11.67
CA VAL A 319 -8.10 -7.84 10.35
C VAL A 319 -8.62 -8.74 9.23
N ASP A 320 -9.15 -8.15 8.16
CA ASP A 320 -9.49 -8.87 6.92
C ASP A 320 -8.26 -8.86 6.01
N THR A 321 -7.55 -9.99 5.90
CA THR A 321 -6.31 -10.11 5.12
C THR A 321 -6.50 -9.84 3.62
N SER A 322 -7.73 -9.84 3.11
CA SER A 322 -8.00 -9.46 1.71
C SER A 322 -7.86 -7.96 1.44
N GLN A 323 -7.78 -7.14 2.50
CA GLN A 323 -7.57 -5.70 2.41
C GLN A 323 -6.08 -5.31 2.49
N PHE A 324 -5.20 -6.30 2.64
CA PHE A 324 -3.76 -6.11 2.75
C PHE A 324 -3.03 -6.70 1.54
N PRO A 325 -1.88 -6.14 1.16
CA PRO A 325 -1.00 -6.69 0.16
C PRO A 325 -0.73 -8.18 0.34
N ARG A 326 -0.78 -8.89 -0.78
CA ARG A 326 -0.42 -10.32 -0.79
C ARG A 326 0.98 -10.50 -0.21
N ARG A 327 1.10 -11.48 0.68
CA ARG A 327 2.34 -11.84 1.40
C ARG A 327 2.80 -10.80 2.44
N GLN A 328 1.95 -9.86 2.84
CA GLN A 328 2.19 -9.09 4.06
C GLN A 328 2.05 -9.95 5.33
N PHE A 329 1.34 -11.07 5.23
CA PHE A 329 1.21 -12.07 6.28
C PHE A 329 1.89 -13.37 5.88
N ALA A 330 2.48 -14.08 6.85
CA ALA A 330 3.14 -15.36 6.65
C ALA A 330 2.83 -16.34 7.79
N ARG A 331 2.65 -17.63 7.47
CA ARG A 331 2.44 -18.65 8.52
C ARG A 331 3.76 -18.99 9.19
N ASP A 332 3.74 -19.02 10.52
CA ASP A 332 4.88 -19.39 11.37
C ASP A 332 5.60 -20.67 10.93
N LYS A 333 4.86 -21.76 10.68
CA LYS A 333 5.41 -23.06 10.27
C LYS A 333 6.10 -22.98 8.92
N TRP A 334 5.60 -22.13 8.02
CA TRP A 334 6.24 -21.92 6.73
C TRP A 334 7.55 -21.16 6.91
N LEU A 335 7.55 -20.06 7.64
CA LEU A 335 8.77 -19.30 7.96
C LEU A 335 9.81 -20.17 8.67
N LEU A 336 9.41 -20.94 9.68
CA LEU A 336 10.31 -21.88 10.36
C LEU A 336 10.94 -22.83 9.34
N ASN A 337 10.15 -23.50 8.51
CA ASN A 337 10.68 -24.42 7.48
C ASN A 337 11.60 -23.73 6.48
N SER A 338 11.37 -22.46 6.14
CA SER A 338 12.25 -21.70 5.25
C SER A 338 13.64 -21.44 5.83
N PHE A 339 13.76 -21.37 7.16
CA PHE A 339 15.03 -21.21 7.88
C PHE A 339 15.52 -22.52 8.53
N LYS A 340 15.18 -23.68 7.96
CA LYS A 340 15.49 -25.00 8.58
C LYS A 340 16.97 -25.36 8.57
N ASP A 341 17.74 -24.83 7.64
CA ASP A 341 19.13 -25.21 7.41
C ASP A 341 20.11 -24.28 8.16
N ALA A 342 19.60 -23.39 9.02
CA ALA A 342 20.44 -22.47 9.79
C ALA A 342 21.12 -23.23 10.92
N GLU A 343 22.30 -22.76 11.34
CA GLU A 343 22.97 -23.29 12.53
C GLU A 343 22.12 -22.98 13.77
N HIS A 344 21.48 -24.02 14.31
CA HIS A 344 20.61 -23.93 15.48
C HIS A 344 21.30 -24.49 16.73
N SER A 345 21.04 -23.85 17.87
CA SER A 345 21.23 -24.44 19.19
C SER A 345 20.28 -25.60 19.43
N ASP A 346 20.58 -26.45 20.42
CA ASP A 346 19.70 -27.54 20.82
C ASP A 346 18.30 -27.05 21.25
N GLN A 347 18.24 -25.88 21.89
CA GLN A 347 16.97 -25.25 22.28
C GLN A 347 16.12 -24.86 21.07
N GLU A 348 16.74 -24.26 20.04
CA GLU A 348 16.07 -23.88 18.79
C GLU A 348 15.56 -25.12 18.04
N ASN A 349 16.37 -26.17 17.94
CA ASN A 349 15.97 -27.42 17.31
C ASN A 349 14.80 -28.08 18.04
N ASN A 350 14.85 -28.15 19.37
CA ASN A 350 13.75 -28.68 20.17
C ASN A 350 12.47 -27.88 19.93
N PHE A 351 12.50 -26.55 20.07
CA PHE A 351 11.35 -25.68 19.83
C PHE A 351 10.73 -25.90 18.44
N ARG A 352 11.57 -26.00 17.40
CA ARG A 352 11.13 -26.23 16.03
C ARG A 352 10.46 -27.60 15.87
N ASP A 353 11.03 -28.64 16.46
CA ASP A 353 10.45 -29.99 16.41
C ASP A 353 9.08 -30.05 17.12
N LEU A 354 8.94 -29.34 18.25
CA LEU A 354 7.65 -29.19 18.95
C LEU A 354 6.62 -28.50 18.04
N ARG A 355 6.95 -27.33 17.47
CA ARG A 355 6.03 -26.53 16.61
C ARG A 355 5.67 -27.22 15.29
N LEU A 356 6.60 -27.97 14.71
CA LEU A 356 6.41 -28.67 13.44
C LEU A 356 5.81 -30.06 13.62
N ASN A 357 5.51 -30.48 14.85
CA ASN A 357 4.99 -31.80 15.21
C ASN A 357 5.88 -32.95 14.68
N ARG A 358 7.20 -32.76 14.65
CA ARG A 358 8.12 -33.72 14.01
C ARG A 358 8.46 -34.92 14.89
N LYS A 359 8.31 -34.81 16.22
CA LYS A 359 8.38 -35.93 17.18
C LYS A 359 7.59 -35.61 18.45
N PHE A 360 6.47 -36.30 18.69
CA PHE A 360 5.91 -36.43 20.03
C PHE A 360 5.40 -37.85 20.25
N ASN A 361 5.92 -38.50 21.29
CA ASN A 361 5.31 -39.66 21.94
C ASN A 361 4.19 -39.14 22.87
N VAL A 362 3.10 -39.89 22.94
CA VAL A 362 1.74 -39.51 23.41
C VAL A 362 1.62 -39.20 24.92
N ASN A 363 2.71 -38.97 25.65
CA ASN A 363 2.66 -38.96 27.13
C ASN A 363 2.76 -37.58 27.81
N ASP A 364 2.91 -36.46 27.10
CA ASP A 364 3.04 -35.12 27.70
C ASP A 364 1.87 -34.19 27.33
N VAL A 365 0.62 -34.65 27.49
CA VAL A 365 -0.60 -33.97 27.02
C VAL A 365 -1.10 -32.85 27.96
N GLU A 366 -0.45 -32.56 29.09
CA GLU A 366 -1.01 -31.64 30.09
C GLU A 366 -0.60 -30.17 29.98
N ASN A 367 0.20 -29.77 28.99
CA ASN A 367 0.49 -28.34 28.70
C ASN A 367 0.10 -27.90 27.27
N ASP A 368 -0.68 -28.73 26.57
CA ASP A 368 -0.84 -28.70 25.11
C ASP A 368 -1.87 -27.69 24.56
N ALA A 369 -2.46 -26.85 25.41
CA ALA A 369 -3.47 -25.87 24.97
C ALA A 369 -2.87 -24.56 24.38
N ASP A 370 -1.58 -24.29 24.61
CA ASP A 370 -1.08 -22.91 24.61
C ASP A 370 -0.37 -22.46 23.32
N ARG A 371 -0.25 -23.30 22.29
CA ARG A 371 0.65 -23.00 21.16
C ARG A 371 0.07 -23.32 19.77
N MET A 372 -1.13 -22.81 19.47
CA MET A 372 -1.79 -22.98 18.15
C MET A 372 -1.67 -21.77 17.20
N CYS A 373 -1.35 -22.08 15.94
CA CYS A 373 -1.52 -21.29 14.71
C CYS A 373 -1.14 -19.80 14.80
N SER A 374 0.16 -19.49 14.76
CA SER A 374 0.63 -18.12 14.61
C SER A 374 0.76 -17.73 13.13
N VAL A 375 0.30 -16.54 12.80
CA VAL A 375 0.56 -15.85 11.53
C VAL A 375 1.30 -14.57 11.88
N LEU A 376 2.40 -14.31 11.17
CA LEU A 376 3.22 -13.11 11.33
C LEU A 376 2.84 -12.07 10.29
#